data_AF-A0A2A6PTL0-F1
#
_entry.id   AF-A0A2A6PTL0-F1
#
_cell.length_a   1.000
_cell.length_b   1.000
_cell.length_c   1.000
_cell.angle_alpha   90.00
_cell.angle_beta   90.00
_cell.angle_gamma   90.00
#
_symmetry.space_group_name_H-M   'P 1'
#
loop_
_entity.id
_entity.type
_entity.pdbx_description
1 polymer ?
#
loop_
_entity_poly.entity_id
_entity_poly.type
_entity_poly.pdbx_seq_one_letter_code
_entity_poly.pdbx_strand_id
1 'polypeptide(L)'
;MMRHGIVLLTFCTALLGCAVAPAQERRPIAWDGLGQDPNKSLNRPHVGKRRATPPAPAATDPNQERERVLGTLRPYSEAWWAVYDEIEAERDKQLGTKLVICPRCVQPRQDEDVTGSIR
;
A
#
# COMPACT_ATOMS: atom_id res chain seq x y z
N MET A 1 50.11 17.20 -23.16
CA MET A 1 49.09 17.83 -22.30
C MET A 1 47.72 18.01 -22.99
N MET A 2 47.64 18.34 -24.29
CA MET A 2 46.34 18.50 -25.00
C MET A 2 45.47 17.24 -25.10
N ARG A 3 46.06 16.03 -25.25
CA ARG A 3 45.28 14.78 -25.36
C ARG A 3 44.46 14.47 -24.11
N HIS A 4 44.98 14.76 -22.92
CA HIS A 4 44.25 14.52 -21.68
C HIS A 4 43.13 15.55 -21.45
N GLY A 5 43.32 16.78 -21.92
CA GLY A 5 42.28 17.80 -21.91
C GLY A 5 41.05 17.39 -22.73
N ILE A 6 41.27 16.85 -23.94
CA ILE A 6 40.18 16.38 -24.82
C ILE A 6 39.43 15.19 -24.19
N VAL A 7 40.14 14.26 -23.56
CA VAL A 7 39.54 13.11 -22.87
C VAL A 7 38.72 13.56 -21.66
N LEU A 8 39.22 14.51 -20.87
CA LEU A 8 38.48 15.08 -19.74
C LEU A 8 37.23 15.85 -20.20
N LEU A 9 37.33 16.61 -21.29
CA LEU A 9 36.21 17.39 -21.81
C LEU A 9 35.09 16.50 -22.35
N THR A 10 35.44 15.44 -23.08
CA THR A 10 34.47 14.44 -23.58
C THR A 10 33.83 13.64 -22.44
N PHE A 11 34.59 13.32 -21.38
CA PHE A 11 34.05 12.66 -20.21
C PHE A 11 33.06 13.55 -19.43
N CYS A 12 33.41 14.83 -19.23
CA CYS A 12 32.53 15.78 -18.56
C CYS A 12 31.23 16.02 -19.34
N THR A 13 31.27 16.15 -20.67
CA THR A 13 30.05 16.35 -21.46
C THR A 13 29.15 15.11 -21.47
N ALA A 14 29.73 13.90 -21.47
CA ALA A 14 28.96 12.66 -21.34
C ALA A 14 28.23 12.56 -19.99
N LEU A 15 28.86 12.98 -18.89
CA LEU A 15 28.24 12.98 -17.56
C LEU A 15 27.13 14.03 -17.41
N LEU A 16 27.30 15.23 -17.99
CA LEU A 16 26.26 16.27 -17.95
C LEU A 16 25.02 15.90 -18.78
N GLY A 17 25.16 15.11 -19.84
CA GLY A 17 24.05 14.69 -20.71
C GLY A 17 23.03 13.76 -20.06
N CYS A 18 23.37 13.10 -18.93
CA CYS A 18 22.48 12.14 -18.27
C CYS A 18 21.55 12.76 -17.20
N ALA A 19 21.68 14.05 -16.91
CA ALA A 19 20.89 14.71 -15.85
C ALA A 19 19.57 15.33 -16.34
N VAL A 20 19.30 15.32 -17.65
CA VAL A 20 18.10 15.93 -18.23
C VAL A 20 17.17 14.86 -18.76
N ALA A 21 16.67 14.01 -17.86
CA ALA A 21 15.39 13.37 -18.11
C ALA A 21 14.33 14.49 -18.05
N PRO A 22 13.54 14.74 -19.10
CA PRO A 22 12.39 15.63 -18.96
C PRO A 22 11.54 15.07 -17.82
N ALA A 23 11.22 15.92 -16.84
CA ALA A 23 10.26 15.56 -15.82
C ALA A 23 8.99 15.13 -16.55
N GLN A 24 8.77 13.83 -16.64
CA GLN A 24 7.55 13.25 -17.20
C GLN A 24 6.41 13.98 -16.52
N GLU A 25 5.68 14.74 -17.33
CA GLU A 25 4.50 15.48 -16.93
C GLU A 25 3.72 14.59 -15.95
N ARG A 26 3.50 15.06 -14.72
CA ARG A 26 2.81 14.30 -13.66
C ARG A 26 1.37 14.04 -14.10
N ARG A 27 1.18 13.14 -15.05
CA ARG A 27 -0.10 12.60 -15.45
C ARG A 27 -0.52 11.66 -14.32
N PRO A 28 -1.80 11.70 -13.91
CA PRO A 28 -2.30 10.77 -12.92
C PRO A 28 -2.00 9.35 -13.41
N ILE A 29 -1.11 8.66 -12.69
CA ILE A 29 -0.72 7.29 -12.98
C ILE A 29 -1.93 6.43 -12.63
N ALA A 30 -2.50 5.79 -13.64
CA ALA A 30 -3.55 4.81 -13.46
C ALA A 30 -2.92 3.56 -12.84
N TRP A 31 -3.23 3.28 -11.57
CA TRP A 31 -2.71 2.12 -10.84
C TRP A 31 -3.32 0.80 -11.31
N ASP A 32 -4.28 0.83 -12.24
CA ASP A 32 -4.99 -0.32 -12.80
C ASP A 32 -4.32 -0.95 -14.03
N GLY A 33 -3.23 -0.35 -14.53
CA GLY A 33 -2.52 -0.83 -15.72
C GLY A 33 -3.25 -0.61 -17.05
N LEU A 34 -4.44 -0.02 -17.06
CA LEU A 34 -5.25 0.26 -18.25
C LEU A 34 -5.09 1.70 -18.77
N GLY A 35 -4.28 2.53 -18.10
CA GLY A 35 -3.99 3.91 -18.52
C GLY A 35 -5.17 4.88 -18.35
N GLN A 36 -6.21 4.48 -17.60
CA GLN A 36 -7.42 5.26 -17.43
C GLN A 36 -7.30 6.17 -16.19
N ASP A 37 -7.41 7.48 -16.39
CA ASP A 37 -7.34 8.45 -15.29
C ASP A 37 -8.54 8.25 -14.33
N PRO A 38 -8.30 7.90 -13.05
CA PRO A 38 -9.38 7.63 -12.08
C PRO A 38 -10.24 8.87 -11.76
N ASN A 39 -9.83 10.06 -12.20
CA ASN A 39 -10.61 11.29 -12.04
C ASN A 39 -11.52 11.62 -13.23
N LYS A 40 -11.48 10.87 -14.34
CA LYS A 40 -12.27 11.12 -15.56
C LYS A 40 -13.74 10.64 -15.52
N SER A 41 -14.33 10.49 -14.34
CA SER A 41 -15.76 10.20 -14.25
C SER A 41 -16.55 11.45 -14.66
N LEU A 42 -17.06 11.48 -15.90
CA LEU A 42 -17.94 12.52 -16.44
C LEU A 42 -19.24 12.75 -15.62
N ASN A 43 -19.54 11.87 -14.65
CA ASN A 43 -20.74 11.91 -13.81
C ASN A 43 -20.42 11.57 -12.34
N ARG A 44 -19.34 12.10 -11.74
CA ARG A 44 -19.17 12.00 -10.29
C ARG A 44 -19.91 13.17 -9.64
N PRO A 45 -20.98 12.93 -8.86
CA PRO A 45 -21.51 13.94 -7.98
C PRO A 45 -20.37 14.38 -7.08
N HIS A 46 -20.13 15.68 -6.98
CA HIS A 46 -19.12 16.26 -6.10
C HIS A 46 -19.38 15.71 -4.70
N VAL A 47 -18.62 14.69 -4.28
CA VAL A 47 -18.69 14.17 -2.91
C VAL A 47 -18.03 15.26 -2.07
N GLY A 48 -18.83 16.26 -1.70
CA GLY A 48 -18.44 17.26 -0.73
C GLY A 48 -17.87 16.53 0.46
N LYS A 49 -16.64 16.91 0.83
CA LYS A 49 -15.87 16.39 1.96
C LYS A 49 -16.81 16.10 3.12
N ARG A 50 -17.24 14.84 3.28
CA ARG A 50 -18.13 14.46 4.38
C ARG A 50 -17.38 14.80 5.65
N ARG A 51 -17.97 15.68 6.45
CA ARG A 51 -17.47 16.01 7.77
C ARG A 51 -17.28 14.69 8.50
N ALA A 52 -16.05 14.41 8.92
CA ALA A 52 -15.72 13.19 9.63
C ALA A 52 -16.70 13.04 10.80
N THR A 53 -17.55 12.01 10.74
CA THR A 53 -18.41 11.63 11.85
C THR A 53 -17.47 11.37 13.03
N PRO A 54 -17.77 11.88 14.24
CA PRO A 54 -16.95 11.57 15.42
C PRO A 54 -16.81 10.05 15.53
N PRO A 55 -15.60 9.55 15.84
CA PRO A 55 -15.36 8.13 15.90
C PRO A 55 -16.37 7.50 16.86
N ALA A 56 -17.02 6.42 16.41
CA ALA A 56 -17.84 5.61 17.28
C ALA A 56 -17.04 5.25 18.54
N PRO A 57 -17.70 5.10 19.72
CA PRO A 57 -17.01 4.66 20.92
C PRO A 57 -16.20 3.41 20.61
N ALA A 58 -14.93 3.40 21.03
CA ALA A 58 -14.01 2.31 20.76
C ALA A 58 -14.67 1.01 21.23
N ALA A 59 -15.00 0.13 20.28
CA ALA A 59 -15.43 -1.21 20.60
C ALA A 59 -14.35 -1.87 21.45
N THR A 60 -14.75 -2.68 22.43
CA THR A 60 -13.83 -3.50 23.22
C THR A 60 -12.90 -4.25 22.29
N ASP A 61 -11.59 -4.11 22.50
CA ASP A 61 -10.59 -4.73 21.66
C ASP A 61 -10.69 -6.26 21.78
N PRO A 62 -11.02 -6.98 20.68
CA PRO A 62 -11.12 -8.44 20.71
C PRO A 62 -9.79 -9.14 21.01
N ASN A 63 -8.65 -8.44 20.91
CA ASN A 63 -7.32 -8.99 21.20
C ASN A 63 -6.84 -8.74 22.63
N GLN A 64 -7.58 -8.00 23.46
CA GLN A 64 -7.10 -7.62 24.80
C GLN A 64 -6.68 -8.82 25.66
N GLU A 65 -7.44 -9.92 25.63
CA GLU A 65 -7.09 -11.13 26.40
C GLU A 65 -5.94 -11.90 25.75
N ARG A 66 -5.87 -11.96 24.41
CA ARG A 66 -4.77 -12.63 23.70
C ARG A 66 -3.44 -11.93 23.95
N GLU A 67 -3.42 -10.60 24.02
CA GLU A 67 -2.22 -9.83 24.35
C GLU A 67 -1.72 -10.12 25.78
N ARG A 68 -2.64 -10.32 26.74
CA ARG A 68 -2.27 -10.75 28.09
C ARG A 68 -1.61 -12.12 28.07
N VAL A 69 -2.20 -13.09 27.35
CA VAL A 69 -1.63 -14.43 27.19
C VAL A 69 -0.25 -14.35 26.54
N LEU A 70 -0.10 -13.58 25.47
CA LEU A 70 1.17 -13.38 24.76
C LEU A 70 2.28 -12.89 25.71
N GLY A 71 1.96 -11.99 26.64
CA GLY A 71 2.90 -11.48 27.65
C GLY A 71 3.36 -12.50 28.69
N THR A 72 2.61 -13.61 28.86
CA THR A 72 3.00 -14.72 29.75
C THR A 72 3.86 -15.76 29.06
N LEU A 73 3.86 -15.78 27.72
CA LEU A 73 4.58 -16.77 26.94
C LEU A 73 6.05 -16.36 26.75
N ARG A 74 6.93 -17.36 26.64
CA ARG A 74 8.34 -17.10 26.34
C ARG A 74 8.45 -16.42 24.96
N PRO A 75 9.14 -15.27 24.85
CA PRO A 75 9.31 -14.59 23.56
C PRO A 75 9.87 -15.54 22.49
N TYR A 76 9.28 -15.47 21.30
CA TYR A 76 9.65 -16.26 20.11
C TYR A 76 9.52 -17.78 20.25
N SER A 77 8.86 -18.28 21.30
CA SER A 77 8.48 -19.68 21.37
C SER A 77 7.37 -20.00 20.36
N GLU A 78 7.17 -21.29 20.06
CA GLU A 78 6.10 -21.75 19.17
C GLU A 78 4.72 -21.30 19.65
N ALA A 79 4.44 -21.44 20.95
CA ALA A 79 3.19 -20.96 21.55
C ALA A 79 3.02 -19.44 21.45
N TRP A 80 4.12 -18.68 21.57
CA TRP A 80 4.11 -17.24 21.42
C TRP A 80 3.73 -16.84 19.99
N TRP A 81 4.32 -17.50 18.98
CA TRP A 81 3.98 -17.26 17.58
C TRP A 81 2.53 -17.61 17.25
N ALA A 82 2.01 -18.71 17.78
CA ALA A 82 0.61 -19.09 17.58
C ALA A 82 -0.37 -17.99 18.06
N VAL A 83 -0.14 -17.44 19.25
CA VAL A 83 -0.98 -16.34 19.77
C VAL A 83 -0.74 -15.04 19.01
N TYR A 84 0.50 -14.76 18.60
CA TYR A 84 0.83 -13.56 17.82
C TYR A 84 0.11 -13.56 16.46
N ASP A 85 0.12 -14.69 15.75
CA ASP A 85 -0.51 -14.81 14.44
C ASP A 85 -2.03 -14.65 14.52
N GLU A 86 -2.67 -15.15 15.58
CA GLU A 86 -4.09 -14.89 15.84
C GLU A 86 -4.39 -13.40 16.05
N ILE A 87 -3.55 -12.71 16.83
CA ILE A 87 -3.68 -11.27 17.08
C ILE A 87 -3.55 -10.50 15.76
N GLU A 88 -2.56 -10.85 14.94
CA GLU A 88 -2.30 -10.22 13.65
C GLU A 88 -3.44 -10.46 12.67
N ALA A 89 -3.94 -11.71 12.57
CA ALA A 89 -5.06 -12.05 11.71
C ALA A 89 -6.33 -11.25 12.07
N GLU A 90 -6.60 -11.02 13.35
CA GLU A 90 -7.76 -10.23 13.77
C GLU A 90 -7.54 -8.73 13.52
N ARG A 91 -6.31 -8.23 13.68
CA ARG A 91 -5.96 -6.84 13.31
C ARG A 91 -6.16 -6.60 11.82
N ASP A 92 -5.75 -7.55 10.98
CA ASP A 92 -5.91 -7.50 9.53
C ASP A 92 -7.38 -7.50 9.11
N LYS A 93 -8.24 -8.29 9.77
CA LYS A 93 -9.70 -8.21 9.54
C LYS A 93 -10.26 -6.83 9.87
N GLN A 94 -9.85 -6.25 11.02
CA GLN A 94 -10.28 -4.91 11.40
C GLN A 94 -9.78 -3.84 10.41
N LEU A 95 -8.55 -3.97 9.94
CA LEU A 95 -8.00 -3.09 8.90
C LEU A 95 -8.76 -3.26 7.59
N GLY A 96 -9.02 -4.49 7.17
CA GLY A 96 -9.79 -4.81 5.97
C GLY A 96 -11.17 -4.15 5.96
N THR A 97 -11.88 -4.17 7.09
CA THR A 97 -13.19 -3.48 7.21
C THR A 97 -13.07 -1.95 7.17
N LYS A 98 -12.00 -1.37 7.75
CA LYS A 98 -11.76 0.08 7.76
C LYS A 98 -11.26 0.62 6.42
N LEU A 99 -10.54 -0.19 5.63
CA LEU A 99 -9.92 0.20 4.36
C LEU A 99 -10.84 0.07 3.15
N VAL A 100 -12.12 -0.29 3.34
CA VAL A 100 -13.08 -0.37 2.23
C VAL A 100 -13.40 1.04 1.70
N ILE A 101 -12.73 1.44 0.62
CA ILE A 101 -12.96 2.72 -0.08
C ILE A 101 -14.23 2.66 -0.94
N CYS A 102 -14.52 1.52 -1.57
CA CYS A 102 -15.74 1.28 -2.37
C CYS A 102 -16.42 -0.02 -1.93
N PRO A 103 -17.52 0.04 -1.15
CA PRO A 103 -18.22 -1.16 -0.66
C PRO A 103 -18.78 -2.05 -1.75
N ARG A 104 -19.10 -1.50 -2.93
CA ARG A 104 -19.64 -2.25 -4.06
C ARG A 104 -18.57 -2.85 -4.99
N CYS A 105 -17.31 -2.47 -4.78
CA CYS A 105 -16.19 -2.92 -5.59
C CYS A 105 -15.41 -4.04 -4.88
N VAL A 106 -15.64 -4.26 -3.58
CA VAL A 106 -15.03 -5.36 -2.83
C VAL A 106 -15.84 -6.62 -3.10
N GLN A 107 -15.27 -7.54 -3.90
CA GLN A 107 -15.79 -8.91 -3.95
C GLN A 107 -15.69 -9.52 -2.54
N PRO A 108 -16.72 -10.25 -2.07
CA PRO A 108 -16.58 -11.09 -0.88
C PRO A 108 -15.36 -12.00 -1.09
N ARG A 109 -14.45 -12.01 -0.11
CA ARG A 109 -13.30 -12.91 -0.12
C ARG A 109 -13.84 -14.33 -0.13
N GLN A 110 -13.82 -14.98 -1.29
CA GLN A 110 -14.05 -16.42 -1.41
C GLN A 110 -12.75 -17.07 -0.94
N ASP A 111 -12.85 -17.92 0.08
CA ASP A 111 -11.76 -18.58 0.80
C ASP A 111 -11.10 -19.70 -0.02
N GLU A 112 -11.01 -19.48 -1.34
CA GLU A 112 -10.39 -20.42 -2.26
C GLU A 112 -8.98 -19.89 -2.53
N ASP A 113 -7.97 -20.53 -1.93
CA ASP A 113 -6.54 -20.35 -2.23
C ASP A 113 -6.23 -20.80 -3.67
N VAL A 114 -6.87 -20.17 -4.66
CA VAL A 114 -6.56 -20.34 -6.06
C VAL A 114 -5.63 -19.19 -6.42
N THR A 115 -4.33 -19.41 -6.20
CA THR A 115 -3.31 -18.59 -6.83
C THR A 115 -3.50 -18.77 -8.34
N GLY A 116 -4.14 -17.79 -8.98
CA GLY A 116 -4.48 -17.79 -10.40
C GLY A 116 -3.26 -17.70 -11.32
N SER A 117 -2.27 -18.56 -11.12
CA SER A 117 -1.17 -18.78 -12.04
C SER A 117 -1.73 -19.42 -13.31
N ILE A 118 -1.99 -18.57 -14.30
CA ILE A 118 -2.37 -19.00 -15.65
C ILE A 118 -1.11 -19.55 -16.31
N ARG A 119 -1.21 -20.79 -16.82
CA ARG A 119 -0.16 -21.52 -17.52
C ARG A 119 -0.05 -21.11 -18.99
#